data_AF-A0A0B6ZZ83-F1
#
_entry.id   AF-A0A0B6ZZ83-F1
#
_cell.length_a   1.000
_cell.length_b   1.000
_cell.length_c   1.000
_cell.angle_alpha   90.00
_cell.angle_beta   90.00
_cell.angle_gamma   90.00
#
_symmetry.space_group_name_H-M   'P 1'
#
loop_
_entity.id
_entity.type
_entity.pdbx_description
1 polymer ?
#
loop_
_entity_poly.entity_id
_entity_poly.type
_entity_poly.pdbx_seq_one_letter_code
_entity_poly.pdbx_strand_id
1 'polypeptide(L)'
;WRPRACDRLQMFACQVDKNNEQELQCHDIITTRLCERTLKLLPGFCLENRFKHYATMFCRKSCGRCEENNHCEEPQGESYTRTSEKGYIPAGQIMTFACKPGYYYVSGELTRACSTSERFLGQEPVCQKKPVPVDVNLNSVIPRSDTLPVGVVTLFNETRLRVPYAGYINKWYYYCRT
;
A
#
# COMPACT_ATOMS: atom_id res chain seq x y z
N TRP A 1 -18.20 49.34 8.42
CA TRP A 1 -17.79 49.15 7.01
C TRP A 1 -17.24 50.45 6.45
N ARG A 2 -16.11 50.40 5.72
CA ARG A 2 -15.56 51.58 5.02
C ARG A 2 -15.52 51.26 3.52
N PRO A 3 -16.26 51.97 2.66
CA PRO A 3 -16.25 51.71 1.23
C PRO A 3 -14.86 51.99 0.66
N ARG A 4 -14.40 51.14 -0.25
CA ARG A 4 -13.14 51.27 -0.98
C ARG A 4 -13.37 50.96 -2.46
N ALA A 5 -12.57 51.56 -3.33
CA ALA A 5 -12.61 51.29 -4.76
C ALA A 5 -12.23 49.82 -5.06
N CYS A 6 -12.90 49.22 -6.04
CA CYS A 6 -12.77 47.80 -6.40
C CYS A 6 -11.62 47.51 -7.38
N ASP A 7 -10.68 48.45 -7.53
CA ASP A 7 -9.61 48.47 -8.54
C ASP A 7 -8.28 47.88 -8.05
N ARG A 8 -8.19 47.49 -6.77
CA ARG A 8 -6.97 46.91 -6.18
C ARG A 8 -7.26 45.54 -5.57
N LEU A 9 -6.32 44.60 -5.69
CA LEU A 9 -6.38 43.32 -4.98
C LEU A 9 -6.62 43.57 -3.48
N GLN A 10 -7.71 43.01 -2.95
CA GLN A 10 -8.02 43.01 -1.53
C GLN A 10 -8.00 41.58 -1.00
N MET A 11 -7.81 41.43 0.32
CA MET A 11 -8.06 40.17 0.99
C MET A 11 -9.58 39.94 1.06
N PHE A 12 -10.03 38.78 0.58
CA PHE A 12 -11.43 38.37 0.68
C PHE A 12 -11.64 37.56 1.95
N ALA A 13 -12.64 37.93 2.74
CA ALA A 13 -13.14 37.09 3.81
C ALA A 13 -14.21 36.16 3.22
N CYS A 14 -13.86 34.88 3.06
CA CYS A 14 -14.83 33.87 2.66
C CYS A 14 -15.46 33.27 3.92
N GLN A 15 -16.79 33.39 4.05
CA GLN A 15 -17.55 32.61 5.01
C GLN A 15 -18.10 31.39 4.27
N VAL A 16 -17.77 30.19 4.77
CA VAL A 16 -18.41 28.96 4.33
C VAL A 16 -19.55 28.71 5.29
N ASP A 17 -20.79 28.85 4.80
CA ASP A 17 -21.96 28.52 5.59
C ASP A 17 -22.01 27.01 5.83
N LYS A 18 -22.15 26.63 7.10
CA LYS A 18 -22.31 25.25 7.52
C LYS A 18 -23.74 24.84 7.15
N ASN A 19 -23.95 24.39 5.91
CA ASN A 19 -25.24 23.86 5.49
C ASN A 19 -25.68 22.73 6.43
N ASN A 20 -26.97 22.77 6.81
CA ASN A 20 -27.69 21.88 7.72
C ASN A 20 -27.06 20.49 7.92
N GLU A 21 -26.91 20.10 9.19
CA GLU A 21 -26.50 18.78 9.69
C GLU A 21 -27.52 17.66 9.39
N GLN A 22 -28.35 17.79 8.36
CA GLN A 22 -29.27 16.76 7.91
C GLN A 22 -28.66 16.03 6.71
N GLU A 23 -28.10 14.86 7.02
CA GLU A 23 -27.45 13.90 6.13
C GLU A 23 -26.18 14.40 5.43
N LEU A 24 -25.12 14.62 6.22
CA LEU A 24 -23.76 14.54 5.69
C LEU A 24 -23.49 13.07 5.28
N GLN A 25 -24.02 12.64 4.15
CA GLN A 25 -23.68 11.35 3.56
C GLN A 25 -22.17 11.27 3.52
N CYS A 26 -21.61 10.33 4.27
CA CYS A 26 -20.18 10.28 4.46
C CYS A 26 -19.55 9.81 3.14
N HIS A 27 -18.98 10.78 2.41
CA HIS A 27 -18.38 10.58 1.11
C HIS A 27 -16.91 10.99 1.12
N ASP A 28 -16.17 10.53 0.12
CA ASP A 28 -14.85 11.07 -0.17
C ASP A 28 -15.03 12.44 -0.84
N ILE A 29 -14.34 13.48 -0.35
CA ILE A 29 -14.37 14.83 -0.96
C ILE A 29 -13.76 14.75 -2.37
N ILE A 30 -12.69 13.98 -2.52
CA ILE A 30 -12.17 13.57 -3.82
C ILE A 30 -12.94 12.31 -4.27
N THR A 31 -13.03 12.03 -5.57
CA THR A 31 -13.71 10.80 -6.05
C THR A 31 -13.16 9.54 -5.37
N THR A 32 -14.04 8.65 -4.89
CA THR A 32 -13.66 7.36 -4.26
C THR A 32 -12.69 6.54 -5.11
N ARG A 33 -12.85 6.55 -6.44
CA ARG A 33 -11.93 5.89 -7.38
C ARG A 33 -10.48 6.35 -7.22
N LEU A 34 -10.24 7.63 -6.96
CA LEU A 34 -8.89 8.17 -6.74
C LEU A 34 -8.36 7.74 -5.38
N CYS A 35 -9.18 7.81 -4.32
CA CYS A 35 -8.81 7.36 -2.98
C CYS A 35 -8.43 5.87 -2.96
N GLU A 36 -9.22 5.01 -3.62
CA GLU A 36 -8.93 3.57 -3.71
C GLU A 36 -7.69 3.29 -4.58
N ARG A 37 -7.46 4.05 -5.66
CA ARG A 37 -6.20 3.95 -6.41
C ARG A 37 -4.99 4.30 -5.55
N THR A 38 -5.10 5.35 -4.74
CA THR A 38 -4.04 5.74 -3.81
C THR A 38 -3.83 4.67 -2.74
N LEU A 39 -4.89 4.13 -2.15
CA LEU A 39 -4.80 3.03 -1.19
C LEU A 39 -4.20 1.75 -1.79
N LYS A 40 -4.46 1.47 -3.06
CA LYS A 40 -3.84 0.34 -3.77
C LYS A 40 -2.32 0.54 -3.91
N LEU A 41 -1.87 1.75 -4.25
CA LEU A 41 -0.45 2.05 -4.45
C LEU A 41 0.29 2.24 -3.13
N LEU A 42 -0.39 2.80 -2.13
CA LEU A 42 0.14 3.09 -0.81
C LEU A 42 -0.88 2.63 0.25
N PRO A 43 -0.84 1.36 0.67
CA PRO A 43 -1.78 0.82 1.66
C PRO A 43 -1.79 1.61 2.98
N GLY A 44 -0.65 2.19 3.37
CA GLY A 44 -0.51 3.02 4.57
C GLY A 44 -1.13 4.42 4.50
N PHE A 45 -1.76 4.81 3.37
CA PHE A 45 -2.24 6.18 3.13
C PHE A 45 -3.13 6.75 4.26
N CYS A 46 -4.04 5.95 4.82
CA CYS A 46 -4.93 6.38 5.91
C CYS A 46 -4.31 6.26 7.31
N LEU A 47 -3.17 5.56 7.45
CA LEU A 47 -2.58 5.18 8.74
C LEU A 47 -1.31 5.99 9.06
N GLU A 48 -0.49 6.27 8.05
CA GLU A 48 0.78 6.95 8.19
C GLU A 48 0.61 8.43 8.54
N ASN A 49 1.29 8.91 9.59
CA ASN A 49 1.18 10.28 10.08
C ASN A 49 1.40 11.36 9.01
N ARG A 50 2.25 11.07 8.01
CA ARG A 50 2.55 11.98 6.90
C ARG A 50 1.31 12.31 6.06
N PHE A 51 0.44 11.32 5.84
CA PHE A 51 -0.69 11.43 4.92
C PHE A 51 -2.04 11.40 5.63
N LYS A 52 -2.10 10.87 6.86
CA LYS A 52 -3.31 10.66 7.65
C LYS A 52 -4.23 11.87 7.72
N HIS A 53 -3.68 13.07 7.90
CA HIS A 53 -4.49 14.30 7.94
C HIS A 53 -5.22 14.55 6.60
N TYR A 54 -4.48 14.52 5.49
CA TYR A 54 -5.05 14.69 4.15
C TYR A 54 -5.99 13.53 3.79
N ALA A 55 -5.59 12.30 4.08
CA ALA A 55 -6.37 11.11 3.79
C ALA A 55 -7.73 11.13 4.51
N THR A 56 -7.75 11.47 5.80
CA THR A 56 -9.01 11.54 6.57
C THR A 56 -9.88 12.74 6.22
N MET A 57 -9.29 13.83 5.71
CA MET A 57 -10.02 14.99 5.22
C MET A 57 -10.66 14.71 3.85
N PHE A 58 -9.88 14.25 2.87
CA PHE A 58 -10.32 14.15 1.47
C PHE A 58 -10.89 12.78 1.09
N CYS A 59 -10.46 11.72 1.78
CA CYS A 59 -10.84 10.33 1.52
C CYS A 59 -11.53 9.73 2.75
N ARG A 60 -12.44 10.49 3.35
CA ARG A 60 -13.10 10.16 4.61
C ARG A 60 -13.79 8.79 4.58
N LYS A 61 -14.49 8.45 3.49
CA LYS A 61 -15.16 7.16 3.30
C LYS A 61 -14.17 6.03 3.05
N SER A 62 -13.24 6.23 2.14
CA SER A 62 -12.18 5.25 1.84
C SER A 62 -11.26 4.96 3.04
N CYS A 63 -11.11 5.90 3.97
CA CYS A 63 -10.37 5.74 5.21
C CYS A 63 -11.21 5.24 6.40
N GLY A 64 -12.45 4.76 6.16
CA GLY A 64 -13.30 4.18 7.20
C GLY A 64 -13.69 5.17 8.30
N ARG A 65 -13.82 6.46 7.98
CA ARG A 65 -14.28 7.50 8.93
C ARG A 65 -15.78 7.73 8.89
N CYS A 66 -16.48 6.90 8.14
CA CYS A 66 -17.92 6.83 8.10
C CYS A 66 -18.39 5.75 9.07
N GLU A 67 -19.56 5.92 9.68
CA GLU A 67 -20.23 4.90 10.49
C GLU A 67 -20.88 3.84 9.58
N GLU A 68 -20.11 3.28 8.64
CA GLU A 68 -20.50 2.17 7.77
C GLU A 68 -19.77 0.90 8.26
N ASN A 69 -20.48 -0.22 8.40
CA ASN A 69 -19.92 -1.52 8.79
C ASN A 69 -19.24 -2.23 7.60
N ASN A 70 -18.49 -1.49 6.77
CA ASN A 70 -17.77 -2.08 5.64
C ASN A 70 -16.44 -2.64 6.14
N HIS A 71 -16.29 -3.96 6.09
CA HIS A 71 -15.06 -4.64 6.46
C HIS A 71 -14.66 -5.67 5.42
N CYS A 72 -13.36 -5.95 5.39
CA CYS A 72 -12.83 -6.99 4.52
C CYS A 72 -12.72 -8.30 5.30
N GLU A 73 -13.27 -9.35 4.71
CA GLU A 73 -13.09 -10.71 5.19
C GLU A 73 -11.69 -11.23 4.83
N GLU A 74 -11.13 -12.06 5.71
CA GLU A 74 -9.81 -12.64 5.48
C GLU A 74 -9.81 -13.60 4.28
N PRO A 75 -8.97 -13.39 3.26
CA PRO A 75 -8.91 -14.29 2.11
C PRO A 75 -8.46 -15.69 2.53
N GLN A 76 -9.15 -16.72 2.04
CA GLN A 76 -8.78 -18.12 2.25
C GLN A 76 -7.59 -18.51 1.35
N GLY A 77 -6.38 -18.21 1.81
CA GLY A 77 -5.14 -18.55 1.10
C GLY A 77 -4.56 -19.93 1.48
N GLU A 78 -4.37 -20.82 0.50
CA GLU A 78 -3.68 -22.10 0.75
C GLU A 78 -2.15 -21.93 0.92
N SER A 79 -1.56 -20.94 0.25
CA SER A 79 -0.10 -20.76 0.13
C SER A 79 0.49 -19.63 0.99
N TYR A 80 -0.35 -18.77 1.57
CA TYR A 80 0.04 -17.66 2.44
C TYR A 80 -0.83 -17.58 3.69
N THR A 81 -0.37 -16.84 4.69
CA THR A 81 -1.08 -16.60 5.96
C THR A 81 -1.04 -15.11 6.29
N ARG A 82 -2.07 -14.62 6.99
CA ARG A 82 -2.06 -13.30 7.62
C ARG A 82 -0.97 -13.22 8.69
N THR A 83 -0.31 -12.05 8.76
CA THR A 83 0.71 -11.72 9.76
C THR A 83 0.31 -10.57 10.68
N SER A 84 -0.60 -9.70 10.25
CA SER A 84 -1.21 -8.66 11.09
C SER A 84 -2.15 -9.28 12.14
N GLU A 85 -2.41 -8.56 13.22
CA GLU A 85 -3.32 -8.98 14.30
C GLU A 85 -4.67 -9.46 13.76
N LYS A 86 -5.21 -10.56 14.29
CA LYS A 86 -6.52 -11.09 13.90
C LYS A 86 -7.63 -10.17 14.40
N GLY A 87 -8.64 -9.98 13.58
CA GLY A 87 -9.80 -9.17 13.93
C GLY A 87 -10.42 -8.46 12.73
N TYR A 88 -11.39 -7.62 13.05
CA TYR A 88 -12.17 -6.79 12.14
C TYR A 88 -11.26 -5.79 11.39
N ILE A 89 -11.30 -5.82 10.06
CA ILE A 89 -10.52 -4.92 9.20
C ILE A 89 -11.48 -3.98 8.45
N PRO A 90 -11.75 -2.78 8.98
CA PRO A 90 -12.61 -1.81 8.30
C PRO A 90 -11.91 -1.19 7.08
N ALA A 91 -12.70 -0.55 6.22
CA ALA A 91 -12.19 0.23 5.09
C ALA A 91 -11.06 1.20 5.53
N GLY A 92 -10.00 1.29 4.72
CA GLY A 92 -8.83 2.14 4.99
C GLY A 92 -7.81 1.54 5.96
N GLN A 93 -8.11 0.42 6.62
CA GLN A 93 -7.11 -0.37 7.34
C GLN A 93 -6.35 -1.29 6.39
N ILE A 94 -5.24 -1.85 6.89
CA ILE A 94 -4.37 -2.75 6.13
C ILE A 94 -4.35 -4.13 6.76
N MET A 95 -4.14 -5.13 5.90
CA MET A 95 -3.80 -6.48 6.29
C MET A 95 -2.46 -6.87 5.66
N THR A 96 -1.60 -7.49 6.46
CA THR A 96 -0.30 -7.98 6.01
C THR A 96 -0.28 -9.50 5.95
N PHE A 97 0.49 -10.04 5.02
CA PHE A 97 0.60 -11.47 4.75
C PHE A 97 2.05 -11.91 4.66
N ALA A 98 2.26 -13.21 4.78
CA ALA A 98 3.51 -13.89 4.47
C ALA A 98 3.22 -15.28 3.89
N CYS A 99 4.13 -15.81 3.08
CA CYS A 99 4.00 -17.18 2.60
C CYS A 99 4.11 -18.18 3.77
N LYS A 100 3.34 -19.26 3.69
CA LYS A 100 3.43 -20.35 4.67
C LYS A 100 4.81 -21.01 4.62
N PRO A 101 5.27 -21.68 5.70
CA PRO A 101 6.50 -22.44 5.67
C PRO A 101 6.56 -23.42 4.48
N GLY A 102 7.68 -23.43 3.76
CA GLY A 102 7.88 -24.24 2.55
C GLY A 102 7.28 -23.66 1.27
N TYR A 103 6.62 -22.50 1.34
CA TYR A 103 6.23 -21.70 0.17
C TYR A 103 7.09 -20.45 0.06
N TYR A 104 7.36 -20.04 -1.18
CA TYR A 104 8.17 -18.89 -1.52
C TYR A 104 7.30 -17.86 -2.24
N TYR A 105 7.48 -16.59 -1.88
CA TYR A 105 6.76 -15.48 -2.51
C TYR A 105 7.22 -15.34 -3.97
N VAL A 106 6.25 -15.17 -4.87
CA VAL A 106 6.47 -15.04 -6.32
C VAL A 106 5.98 -13.68 -6.82
N SER A 107 4.77 -13.27 -6.46
CA SER A 107 4.17 -12.01 -6.94
C SER A 107 2.99 -11.56 -6.05
N GLY A 108 2.40 -10.42 -6.39
CA GLY A 108 1.25 -9.82 -5.67
C GLY A 108 1.64 -8.97 -4.47
N GLU A 109 0.69 -8.49 -3.69
CA GLU A 109 0.96 -7.55 -2.60
C GLU A 109 0.84 -8.23 -1.23
N LEU A 110 1.95 -8.22 -0.46
CA LEU A 110 1.97 -8.73 0.91
C LEU A 110 1.33 -7.77 1.92
N THR A 111 1.10 -6.52 1.54
CA THR A 111 0.38 -5.53 2.34
C THR A 111 -0.76 -5.00 1.49
N ARG A 112 -2.00 -5.19 1.93
CA ARG A 112 -3.19 -4.82 1.15
C ARG A 112 -4.12 -3.97 2.02
N ALA A 113 -4.68 -2.91 1.42
CA ALA A 113 -5.66 -2.05 2.08
C ALA A 113 -7.09 -2.55 1.84
N CYS A 114 -7.95 -2.40 2.83
CA CYS A 114 -9.37 -2.71 2.72
C CYS A 114 -10.13 -1.58 2.02
N SER A 115 -10.88 -1.93 0.98
CA SER A 115 -11.75 -1.00 0.22
C SER A 115 -13.11 -0.82 0.91
N THR A 116 -13.80 0.24 0.52
CA THR A 116 -15.21 0.47 0.83
C THR A 116 -16.15 -0.62 0.26
N SER A 117 -15.68 -1.39 -0.72
CA SER A 117 -16.42 -2.51 -1.35
C SER A 117 -16.15 -3.86 -0.68
N GLU A 118 -15.73 -3.87 0.59
CA GLU A 118 -15.49 -5.09 1.40
C GLU A 118 -14.46 -6.06 0.78
N ARG A 119 -13.53 -5.52 -0.02
CA ARG A 119 -12.49 -6.30 -0.71
C ARG A 119 -11.12 -5.69 -0.50
N PHE A 120 -10.10 -6.54 -0.45
CA PHE A 120 -8.72 -6.07 -0.41
C PHE A 120 -8.27 -5.54 -1.77
N LEU A 121 -7.73 -4.33 -1.77
CA LEU A 121 -7.10 -3.71 -2.94
C LEU A 121 -5.77 -4.40 -3.26
N GLY A 122 -5.37 -4.36 -4.53
CA GLY A 122 -4.18 -5.06 -5.01
C GLY A 122 -4.47 -6.51 -5.42
N GLN A 123 -3.42 -7.19 -5.86
CA GLN A 123 -3.41 -8.62 -6.18
C GLN A 123 -3.09 -9.44 -4.94
N GLU A 124 -3.63 -10.65 -4.87
CA GLU A 124 -3.34 -11.55 -3.77
C GLU A 124 -1.89 -12.02 -3.80
N PRO A 125 -1.26 -12.29 -2.64
CA PRO A 125 0.06 -12.90 -2.61
C PRO A 125 0.06 -14.25 -3.32
N VAL A 126 0.93 -14.39 -4.31
CA VAL A 126 1.19 -15.68 -4.95
C VAL A 126 2.41 -16.29 -4.31
N CYS A 127 2.25 -17.47 -3.71
CA CYS A 127 3.34 -18.23 -3.13
C CYS A 127 3.41 -19.64 -3.72
N GLN A 128 4.60 -20.14 -4.01
CA GLN A 128 4.81 -21.46 -4.62
C GLN A 128 5.86 -22.27 -3.87
N LYS A 129 5.70 -23.60 -3.78
CA LYS A 129 6.70 -24.48 -3.15
C LYS A 129 8.00 -24.59 -3.95
N LYS A 130 7.90 -24.51 -5.29
CA LYS A 130 9.01 -24.64 -6.23
C LYS A 130 8.88 -23.54 -7.29
N PRO A 131 9.23 -22.28 -6.96
CA PRO A 131 9.19 -21.20 -7.94
C PRO A 131 10.14 -21.50 -9.10
N VAL A 132 9.73 -21.17 -10.32
CA VAL A 132 10.57 -21.30 -11.52
C VAL A 132 11.72 -20.28 -11.42
N PRO A 133 12.98 -20.66 -11.72
CA PRO A 133 14.06 -19.69 -11.83
C PRO A 133 13.70 -18.61 -12.85
N VAL A 134 13.84 -17.35 -12.47
CA VAL A 134 13.61 -16.20 -13.35
C VAL A 134 14.96 -15.60 -13.71
N ASP A 135 15.20 -15.42 -15.01
CA ASP A 135 16.37 -14.68 -15.48
C ASP A 135 16.24 -13.22 -15.10
N VAL A 136 17.25 -12.70 -14.40
CA VAL A 136 17.26 -11.32 -13.92
C VAL A 136 18.02 -10.46 -14.92
N ASN A 137 17.44 -9.32 -15.31
CA ASN A 137 18.16 -8.36 -16.14
C ASN A 137 19.35 -7.80 -15.34
N LEU A 138 20.56 -7.91 -15.92
CA LEU A 138 21.78 -7.43 -15.29
C LEU A 138 21.72 -5.95 -14.90
N ASN A 139 21.06 -5.11 -15.69
CA ASN A 139 20.91 -3.68 -15.42
C ASN A 139 20.03 -3.39 -14.20
N SER A 140 19.26 -4.37 -13.75
CA SER A 140 18.48 -4.28 -12.51
C SER A 140 19.33 -4.62 -11.29
N VAL A 141 20.53 -5.19 -11.48
CA VAL A 141 21.43 -5.64 -10.41
C VAL A 141 22.15 -4.52 -9.69
N ILE A 142 21.76 -4.31 -8.42
CA ILE A 142 22.44 -3.40 -7.50
C ILE A 142 23.73 -4.08 -7.02
N PRO A 143 24.88 -3.40 -7.08
CA PRO A 143 26.13 -3.89 -6.50
C PRO A 143 25.98 -4.19 -5.00
N ARG A 144 26.69 -5.21 -4.52
CA ARG A 144 26.73 -5.54 -3.09
C ARG A 144 27.27 -4.34 -2.28
N SER A 145 26.53 -3.91 -1.26
CA SER A 145 27.03 -2.93 -0.30
C SER A 145 28.14 -3.52 0.57
N ASP A 146 29.23 -2.79 0.76
CA ASP A 146 30.36 -3.19 1.62
C ASP A 146 29.98 -3.31 3.10
N THR A 147 28.84 -2.71 3.49
CA THR A 147 28.30 -2.79 4.84
C THR A 147 27.53 -4.09 5.13
N LEU A 148 27.30 -4.95 4.13
CA LEU A 148 26.56 -6.20 4.31
C LEU A 148 27.44 -7.28 4.97
N PRO A 149 26.97 -7.92 6.08
CA PRO A 149 27.67 -9.04 6.70
C PRO A 149 27.96 -10.17 5.72
N VAL A 150 29.02 -10.93 5.98
CA VAL A 150 29.40 -12.10 5.19
C VAL A 150 28.23 -13.11 5.16
N GLY A 151 27.84 -13.55 3.96
CA GLY A 151 26.74 -14.48 3.75
C GLY A 151 25.37 -13.83 3.51
N VAL A 152 25.28 -12.50 3.51
CA VAL A 152 24.05 -11.78 3.16
C VAL A 152 24.15 -11.25 1.72
N VAL A 153 23.16 -11.61 0.89
CA VAL A 153 23.00 -11.09 -0.47
C VAL A 153 21.65 -10.39 -0.58
N THR A 154 21.66 -9.13 -0.98
CA THR A 154 20.44 -8.35 -1.24
C THR A 154 20.30 -8.17 -2.75
N LEU A 155 19.29 -8.80 -3.35
CA LEU A 155 18.95 -8.61 -4.76
C LEU A 155 17.89 -7.51 -4.85
N PHE A 156 18.35 -6.32 -5.20
CA PHE A 156 17.56 -5.10 -5.48
C PHE A 156 16.89 -4.51 -4.23
N ASN A 157 16.50 -3.24 -4.28
CA ASN A 157 15.72 -2.59 -3.20
C ASN A 157 14.29 -3.15 -3.08
N GLU A 158 13.98 -4.26 -3.74
CA GLU A 158 12.72 -4.96 -3.60
C GLU A 158 12.84 -6.07 -2.57
N THR A 159 12.16 -5.89 -1.43
CA THR A 159 11.96 -6.92 -0.40
C THR A 159 11.23 -8.20 -0.91
N ARG A 160 10.87 -8.21 -2.20
CA ARG A 160 10.10 -9.22 -2.94
C ARG A 160 10.93 -10.35 -3.54
N LEU A 161 12.24 -10.18 -3.72
CA LEU A 161 13.10 -11.23 -4.27
C LEU A 161 13.98 -11.83 -3.17
N ARG A 162 13.59 -13.01 -2.68
CA ARG A 162 14.37 -13.79 -1.72
C ARG A 162 15.09 -14.92 -2.45
N VAL A 163 16.39 -15.07 -2.21
CA VAL A 163 17.10 -16.32 -2.53
C VAL A 163 16.52 -17.41 -1.63
N PRO A 164 15.92 -18.48 -2.18
CA PRO A 164 15.26 -19.49 -1.37
C PRO A 164 16.29 -20.38 -0.66
N TYR A 165 16.54 -20.07 0.62
CA TYR A 165 17.20 -20.87 1.66
C TYR A 165 18.66 -21.32 1.40
N ALA A 166 19.19 -22.16 2.31
CA ALA A 166 20.53 -22.73 2.48
C ALA A 166 21.15 -23.45 1.26
N GLY A 167 20.81 -23.03 0.04
CA GLY A 167 21.52 -23.35 -1.19
C GLY A 167 22.62 -22.33 -1.45
N TYR A 168 23.74 -22.83 -1.96
CA TYR A 168 24.84 -22.02 -2.46
C TYR A 168 24.46 -21.45 -3.83
N ILE A 169 24.80 -20.19 -4.09
CA ILE A 169 24.78 -19.64 -5.45
C ILE A 169 25.78 -20.47 -6.28
N ASN A 170 25.28 -21.36 -7.14
CA ASN A 170 26.12 -22.32 -7.88
C ASN A 170 26.68 -21.74 -9.19
N LYS A 171 26.09 -20.67 -9.71
CA LYS A 171 26.50 -19.98 -10.91
C LYS A 171 26.33 -18.48 -10.73
N TRP A 172 27.41 -17.77 -10.97
CA TRP A 172 27.42 -16.34 -11.17
C TRP A 172 27.48 -16.10 -12.68
N TYR A 173 26.52 -15.35 -13.22
CA TYR A 173 26.68 -14.79 -14.56
C TYR A 173 27.46 -13.48 -14.42
N TYR A 174 28.78 -13.56 -14.59
CA TYR A 174 29.61 -12.38 -14.77
C TYR A 174 29.51 -11.97 -16.23
N TYR A 175 28.84 -10.86 -16.51
CA TYR A 175 28.93 -10.22 -17.81
C TYR A 175 30.03 -9.17 -17.72
N CYS A 176 31.22 -9.50 -18.22
CA CYS A 176 32.22 -8.49 -18.51
C CYS A 176 31.75 -7.71 -19.73
N ARG A 177 31.55 -6.40 -19.58
CA ARG A 177 31.39 -5.51 -20.73
C ARG A 177 32.77 -5.38 -21.37
N THR A 178 32.87 -5.76 -22.64
CA THR A 178 34.03 -5.46 -23.49
C THR A 178 34.06 -3.97 -23.83
#